data_AF-A0A381NBE9-F1
#
_entry.id   AF-A0A381NBE9-F1
#
_cell.length_a   1.000
_cell.length_b   1.000
_cell.length_c   1.000
_cell.angle_alpha   90.00
_cell.angle_beta   90.00
_cell.angle_gamma   90.00
#
_symmetry.space_group_name_H-M   'P 1'
#
loop_
_entity.id
_entity.type
_entity.pdbx_description
1 polymer ?
#
loop_
_entity_poly.entity_id
_entity_poly.type
_entity_poly.pdbx_seq_one_letter_code
_entity_poly.pdbx_strand_id
1 'polypeptide(L)'
;MQLTTEQLGFFKHNGYLIVPGVMDPQLCAKARDRLWDSLPASSAIKRHDPSTHVGPFNEHDVESDHLNLRQGYRWQLRSVGTEPPLIDLVFSSTLQTIATQLLGDNMLRPPHVGGRPMGTHGAAWPGGPVDPADNEGARGIYATLPYGDRPREIDHCHTDGHPFNLGMVGLIDAVPRDGGGFKVWPGSHRRLYPTFQMSYDQPRIPYYP
;
A
#
# COMPACT_ATOMS: atom_id res chain seq x y z
N MET A 1 20.43 1.90 5.92
CA MET A 1 20.61 0.60 6.63
C MET A 1 21.19 -0.41 5.65
N GLN A 2 22.21 -1.16 6.05
CA GLN A 2 22.72 -2.29 5.26
C GLN A 2 21.99 -3.57 5.69
N LEU A 3 21.55 -4.37 4.72
CA LEU A 3 20.95 -5.68 4.95
C LEU A 3 22.06 -6.72 5.15
N THR A 4 21.82 -7.68 6.03
CA THR A 4 22.74 -8.81 6.20
C THR A 4 22.58 -9.83 5.07
N THR A 5 23.61 -10.67 4.87
CA THR A 5 23.52 -11.81 3.93
C THR A 5 22.37 -12.74 4.26
N GLU A 6 22.06 -12.93 5.55
CA GLU A 6 20.91 -13.72 6.00
C GLU A 6 19.58 -13.09 5.59
N GLN A 7 19.44 -11.77 5.74
CA GLN A 7 18.23 -11.05 5.30
C GLN A 7 18.04 -11.11 3.79
N LEU A 8 19.13 -10.96 3.02
CA LEU A 8 19.09 -11.10 1.56
C LEU A 8 18.73 -12.53 1.14
N GLY A 9 19.32 -13.53 1.78
CA GLY A 9 18.99 -14.94 1.58
C GLY A 9 17.53 -15.25 1.92
N PHE A 10 17.04 -14.72 3.03
CA PHE A 10 15.64 -14.85 3.45
C PHE A 10 14.69 -14.23 2.43
N PHE A 11 14.95 -13.00 1.97
CA PHE A 11 14.13 -12.34 0.97
C PHE A 11 14.07 -13.14 -0.33
N LYS A 12 15.21 -13.61 -0.83
CA LYS A 12 15.27 -14.42 -2.06
C LYS A 12 14.48 -15.72 -1.93
N HIS A 13 14.58 -16.38 -0.78
CA HIS A 13 13.90 -17.65 -0.53
C HIS A 13 12.39 -17.49 -0.33
N ASN A 14 11.98 -16.50 0.46
CA ASN A 14 10.59 -16.34 0.94
C ASN A 14 9.78 -15.29 0.18
N GLY A 15 10.41 -14.41 -0.60
CA GLY A 15 9.73 -13.37 -1.39
C GLY A 15 9.28 -12.15 -0.58
N TYR A 16 9.65 -12.07 0.70
CA TYR A 16 9.37 -10.91 1.55
C TYR A 16 10.47 -10.76 2.61
N LEU A 17 10.54 -9.57 3.21
CA LEU A 17 11.41 -9.27 4.33
C LEU A 17 10.71 -8.22 5.23
N ILE A 18 10.70 -8.46 6.53
CA ILE A 18 10.20 -7.50 7.51
C ILE A 18 11.40 -6.78 8.11
N VAL A 19 11.41 -5.45 8.03
CA VAL A 19 12.51 -4.62 8.54
C VAL A 19 11.95 -3.62 9.55
N PRO A 20 12.10 -3.85 10.87
CA PRO A 20 11.54 -2.98 11.89
C PRO A 20 12.33 -1.68 12.01
N GLY A 21 11.66 -0.59 12.40
CA GLY A 21 12.31 0.66 12.81
C GLY A 21 12.95 1.49 11.68
N VAL A 22 12.60 1.23 10.42
CA VAL A 22 13.17 1.96 9.26
C VAL A 22 12.33 3.15 8.78
N MET A 23 11.11 3.28 9.29
CA MET A 23 10.21 4.40 8.97
C MET A 23 10.32 5.48 10.03
N ASP A 24 10.31 6.75 9.60
CA ASP A 24 10.35 7.90 10.50
C ASP A 24 9.04 7.99 11.33
N PRO A 25 9.10 7.92 12.67
CA PRO A 25 7.90 7.91 13.51
C PRO A 25 7.06 9.20 13.42
N GLN A 26 7.70 10.36 13.19
CA GLN A 26 7.01 11.64 13.06
C GLN A 26 6.29 11.73 11.71
N LEU A 27 6.91 11.26 10.63
CA LEU A 27 6.24 11.17 9.33
C LEU A 27 5.13 10.12 9.34
N CYS A 28 5.29 9.00 10.06
CA CYS A 28 4.19 8.06 10.31
C CYS A 28 3.03 8.73 11.04
N ALA A 29 3.29 9.55 12.07
CA ALA A 29 2.25 10.31 12.77
C ALA A 29 1.52 11.28 11.84
N LYS A 30 2.24 12.04 11.02
CA LYS A 30 1.65 12.93 10.01
C LYS A 30 0.80 12.16 8.99
N ALA A 31 1.25 11.00 8.53
CA ALA A 31 0.46 10.15 7.64
C ALA A 31 -0.86 9.71 8.30
N ARG A 32 -0.81 9.31 9.58
CA ARG A 32 -2.03 9.01 10.35
C ARG A 32 -2.93 10.24 10.49
N ASP A 33 -2.37 11.42 10.75
CA ASP A 33 -3.13 12.67 10.81
C ASP A 33 -3.88 12.90 9.50
N ARG A 34 -3.21 12.76 8.35
CA ARG A 34 -3.84 12.89 7.03
C ARG A 34 -4.98 11.92 6.79
N LEU A 35 -4.86 10.68 7.26
CA LEU A 35 -5.96 9.73 7.20
C LEU A 35 -7.15 10.26 8.00
N TRP A 36 -6.96 10.61 9.26
CA TRP A 36 -8.04 11.11 10.13
C TRP A 36 -8.67 12.42 9.62
N ASP A 37 -7.86 13.34 9.11
CA ASP A 37 -8.30 14.63 8.55
C ASP A 37 -9.13 14.45 7.27
N SER A 38 -9.10 13.27 6.65
CA SER A 38 -9.94 12.96 5.48
C SER A 38 -11.40 12.69 5.81
N LEU A 39 -11.75 12.50 7.10
CA LEU A 39 -13.14 12.41 7.52
C LEU A 39 -13.80 13.79 7.55
N PRO A 40 -15.07 13.91 7.13
CA PRO A 40 -15.83 15.13 7.35
C PRO A 40 -15.97 15.42 8.84
N ALA A 41 -16.04 16.70 9.22
CA ALA A 41 -16.20 17.10 10.63
C ALA A 41 -17.45 16.48 11.30
N SER A 42 -18.50 16.25 10.49
CA SER A 42 -19.74 15.58 10.90
C SER A 42 -19.65 14.06 10.98
N SER A 43 -18.51 13.43 10.67
CA SER A 43 -18.36 11.98 10.68
C SER A 43 -18.71 11.36 12.04
N ALA A 44 -19.38 10.21 12.02
CA ALA A 44 -19.67 9.46 13.23
C ALA A 44 -18.41 8.84 13.84
N ILE A 45 -17.38 8.59 13.02
CA ILE A 45 -16.11 8.00 13.45
C ILE A 45 -15.21 9.10 14.01
N LYS A 46 -14.81 8.96 15.27
CA LYS A 46 -13.99 9.94 15.98
C LYS A 46 -12.62 9.37 16.32
N ARG A 47 -11.57 10.04 15.87
CA ARG A 47 -10.16 9.63 16.08
C ARG A 47 -9.84 9.18 17.50
N HIS A 48 -10.33 9.92 18.50
CA HIS A 48 -10.00 9.71 19.90
C HIS A 48 -11.05 8.89 20.66
N ASP A 49 -12.02 8.30 19.97
CA ASP A 49 -13.04 7.43 20.56
C ASP A 49 -13.10 6.09 19.81
N PRO A 50 -12.34 5.08 20.27
CA PRO A 50 -12.33 3.75 19.64
C PRO A 50 -13.69 3.05 19.58
N SER A 51 -14.65 3.43 20.43
CA SER A 51 -16.00 2.84 20.38
C SER A 51 -16.75 3.19 19.10
N THR A 52 -16.32 4.26 18.42
CA THR A 52 -16.90 4.71 17.14
C THR A 52 -16.24 4.09 15.90
N HIS A 53 -15.19 3.27 16.07
CA HIS A 53 -14.39 2.79 14.93
C HIS A 53 -14.96 1.54 14.27
N VAL A 54 -15.87 0.82 14.94
CA VAL A 54 -16.48 -0.40 14.39
C VAL A 54 -17.22 -0.07 13.10
N GLY A 55 -16.83 -0.74 12.02
CA GLY A 55 -17.42 -0.56 10.71
C GLY A 55 -18.74 -1.34 10.54
N PRO A 56 -19.37 -1.24 9.36
CA PRO A 56 -18.92 -0.48 8.19
C PRO A 56 -19.13 1.04 8.34
N PHE A 57 -18.56 1.83 7.42
CA PHE A 57 -18.90 3.25 7.28
C PHE A 57 -20.42 3.42 7.09
N ASN A 58 -20.98 4.40 7.81
CA ASN A 58 -22.36 4.84 7.64
C ASN A 58 -22.53 5.58 6.30
N GLU A 59 -23.76 5.63 5.77
CA GLU A 59 -24.05 6.27 4.47
C GLU A 59 -23.54 7.72 4.37
N HIS A 60 -23.62 8.48 5.46
CA HIS A 60 -23.11 9.85 5.53
C HIS A 60 -21.58 9.95 5.36
N ASP A 61 -20.84 8.91 5.75
CA ASP A 61 -19.38 8.89 5.75
C ASP A 61 -18.80 8.15 4.53
N VAL A 62 -19.66 7.54 3.70
CA VAL A 62 -19.25 6.89 2.46
C VAL A 62 -18.70 7.94 1.48
N GLU A 63 -17.62 7.58 0.81
CA GLU A 63 -17.02 8.34 -0.28
C GLU A 63 -16.66 7.37 -1.40
N SER A 64 -17.09 7.68 -2.61
CA SER A 64 -16.92 6.82 -3.79
C SER A 64 -15.77 7.27 -4.69
N ASP A 65 -15.23 8.47 -4.47
CA ASP A 65 -14.01 8.94 -5.14
C ASP A 65 -12.88 7.92 -4.94
N HIS A 66 -12.34 7.42 -6.05
CA HIS A 66 -11.26 6.45 -6.05
C HIS A 66 -9.97 6.97 -5.39
N LEU A 67 -9.79 8.28 -5.30
CA LEU A 67 -8.66 8.90 -4.60
C LEU A 67 -8.87 8.98 -3.09
N ASN A 68 -10.12 8.92 -2.61
CA ASN A 68 -10.50 9.15 -1.21
C ASN A 68 -11.57 8.16 -0.73
N LEU A 69 -11.50 6.91 -1.17
CA LEU A 69 -12.56 5.92 -0.99
C LEU A 69 -12.82 5.59 0.49
N ARG A 70 -14.10 5.67 0.89
CA ARG A 70 -14.62 5.09 2.14
C ARG A 70 -15.84 4.27 1.81
N GLN A 71 -15.72 2.94 1.90
CA GLN A 71 -16.82 2.05 1.51
C GLN A 71 -16.76 0.73 2.27
N GLY A 72 -17.88 0.37 2.91
CA GLY A 72 -17.93 -0.82 3.77
C GLY A 72 -16.93 -0.65 4.91
N TYR A 73 -15.94 -1.53 5.01
CA TYR A 73 -14.87 -1.44 6.02
C TYR A 73 -13.60 -0.78 5.48
N ARG A 74 -13.55 -0.44 4.19
CA ARG A 74 -12.34 0.01 3.51
C ARG A 74 -12.21 1.53 3.60
N TRP A 75 -11.03 2.00 3.97
CA TRP A 75 -10.65 3.41 3.95
C TRP A 75 -9.34 3.55 3.17
N GLN A 76 -9.40 4.22 2.02
CA GLN A 76 -8.25 4.41 1.14
C GLN A 76 -8.07 5.89 0.83
N LEU A 77 -6.90 6.43 1.18
CA LEU A 77 -6.54 7.81 0.93
C LEU A 77 -5.33 7.83 -0.03
N ARG A 78 -5.62 7.90 -1.33
CA ARG A 78 -4.61 7.90 -2.41
C ARG A 78 -4.24 9.30 -2.85
N SER A 79 -5.12 10.27 -2.67
CA SER A 79 -4.89 11.70 -2.98
C SER A 79 -3.59 12.24 -2.38
N VAL A 80 -3.21 11.76 -1.19
CA VAL A 80 -1.97 12.15 -0.50
C VAL A 80 -0.69 11.49 -1.06
N GLY A 81 -0.82 10.59 -2.04
CA GLY A 81 0.25 9.76 -2.60
C GLY A 81 1.46 10.54 -3.09
N THR A 82 1.25 11.75 -3.60
CA THR A 82 2.29 12.61 -4.20
C THR A 82 2.62 13.83 -3.34
N GLU A 83 2.17 13.85 -2.09
CA GLU A 83 2.50 14.93 -1.18
C GLU A 83 3.90 14.76 -0.55
N PRO A 84 4.62 15.86 -0.25
CA PRO A 84 5.97 15.79 0.29
C PRO A 84 6.09 14.90 1.53
N PRO A 85 5.24 15.01 2.58
CA PRO A 85 5.40 14.21 3.79
C PRO A 85 5.29 12.69 3.54
N LEU A 86 4.46 12.28 2.58
CA LEU A 86 4.28 10.86 2.28
C LEU A 86 5.40 10.34 1.39
N ILE A 87 5.85 11.14 0.41
CA ILE A 87 7.04 10.85 -0.39
C ILE A 87 8.28 10.71 0.50
N ASP A 88 8.51 11.66 1.41
CA ASP A 88 9.65 11.62 2.34
C ASP A 88 9.61 10.37 3.22
N LEU A 89 8.41 9.92 3.60
CA LEU A 89 8.22 8.72 4.42
C LEU A 89 8.59 7.44 3.64
N VAL A 90 8.08 7.28 2.42
CA VAL A 90 8.20 6.01 1.67
C VAL A 90 9.41 5.97 0.73
N PHE A 91 10.03 7.11 0.47
CA PHE A 91 11.22 7.24 -0.38
C PHE A 91 12.41 7.82 0.41
N SER A 92 12.49 7.54 1.71
CA SER A 92 13.61 7.96 2.56
C SER A 92 14.93 7.34 2.11
N SER A 93 16.06 7.97 2.45
CA SER A 93 17.40 7.45 2.14
C SER A 93 17.63 6.02 2.65
N THR A 94 17.05 5.67 3.80
CA THR A 94 17.12 4.32 4.36
C THR A 94 16.38 3.30 3.49
N LEU A 95 15.16 3.62 3.04
CA LEU A 95 14.38 2.75 2.18
C LEU A 95 14.99 2.63 0.78
N GLN A 96 15.51 3.74 0.24
CA GLN A 96 16.28 3.73 -1.02
C GLN A 96 17.50 2.80 -0.91
N THR A 97 18.28 2.89 0.18
CA THR A 97 19.44 2.02 0.41
C THR A 97 19.05 0.54 0.46
N ILE A 98 17.93 0.20 1.12
CA ILE A 98 17.40 -1.17 1.17
C ILE A 98 16.96 -1.63 -0.22
N ALA A 99 16.21 -0.80 -0.94
CA ALA A 99 15.71 -1.12 -2.27
C ALA A 99 16.85 -1.32 -3.29
N THR A 100 17.89 -0.49 -3.25
CA THR A 100 19.09 -0.64 -4.09
C THR A 100 19.82 -1.96 -3.83
N GLN A 101 19.93 -2.43 -2.57
CA GLN A 101 20.53 -3.73 -2.27
C GLN A 101 19.72 -4.92 -2.82
N LEU A 102 18.41 -4.76 -3.00
CA LEU A 102 17.52 -5.81 -3.51
C LEU A 102 17.38 -5.78 -5.04
N LEU A 103 17.39 -4.59 -5.65
CA LEU A 103 17.14 -4.39 -7.08
C LEU A 103 18.43 -4.18 -7.89
N GLY A 104 19.50 -3.69 -7.27
CA GLY A 104 20.70 -3.20 -7.93
C GLY A 104 20.70 -1.68 -8.13
N ASP A 105 21.86 -1.16 -8.52
CA ASP A 105 22.09 0.25 -8.76
C ASP A 105 21.25 0.78 -9.93
N ASN A 106 20.85 2.06 -9.86
CA ASN A 106 20.11 2.78 -10.91
C ASN A 106 18.73 2.20 -11.28
N MET A 107 18.15 1.36 -10.41
CA MET A 107 16.83 0.75 -10.65
C MET A 107 15.65 1.53 -10.04
N LEU A 108 15.92 2.49 -9.15
CA LEU A 108 14.88 3.28 -8.49
C LEU A 108 14.40 4.41 -9.40
N ARG A 109 13.08 4.60 -9.47
CA ARG A 109 12.45 5.75 -10.11
C ARG A 109 12.05 6.74 -9.02
N PRO A 110 12.51 8.00 -9.08
CA PRO A 110 12.13 8.99 -8.09
C PRO A 110 10.64 9.35 -8.21
N PRO A 111 9.91 9.52 -7.10
CA PRO A 111 8.55 10.04 -7.13
C PRO A 111 8.53 11.53 -7.49
N HIS A 112 7.40 12.02 -7.99
CA HIS A 112 7.17 13.42 -8.33
C HIS A 112 6.23 14.06 -7.30
N VAL A 113 6.75 15.01 -6.52
CA VAL A 113 5.96 15.82 -5.60
C VAL A 113 4.92 16.63 -6.39
N GLY A 114 3.66 16.57 -5.98
CA GLY A 114 2.55 17.19 -6.71
C GLY A 114 2.26 16.54 -8.07
N GLY A 115 2.86 15.38 -8.36
CA GLY A 115 2.54 14.58 -9.53
C GLY A 115 1.19 13.89 -9.40
N ARG A 116 0.96 12.90 -10.27
CA ARG A 116 -0.29 12.15 -10.39
C ARG A 116 -0.37 11.02 -9.35
N PRO A 117 -1.31 11.09 -8.38
CA PRO A 117 -1.54 9.98 -7.47
C PRO A 117 -2.21 8.80 -8.17
N MET A 118 -2.04 7.61 -7.61
CA MET A 118 -2.67 6.40 -8.15
C MET A 118 -4.19 6.55 -8.24
N GLY A 119 -4.75 6.30 -9.44
CA GLY A 119 -6.18 6.39 -9.68
C GLY A 119 -6.64 7.64 -10.44
N THR A 120 -5.73 8.51 -10.88
CA THR A 120 -6.09 9.75 -11.60
C THR A 120 -6.15 9.66 -13.12
N HIS A 121 -5.51 8.68 -13.75
CA HIS A 121 -5.34 8.70 -15.20
C HIS A 121 -5.34 7.32 -15.84
N GLY A 122 -5.91 7.27 -17.05
CA GLY A 122 -5.82 6.15 -17.99
C GLY A 122 -6.65 4.94 -17.56
N ALA A 123 -7.45 4.41 -18.48
CA ALA A 123 -7.96 3.07 -18.30
C ALA A 123 -6.86 2.07 -18.64
N ALA A 124 -6.72 0.99 -17.85
CA ALA A 124 -5.75 -0.08 -18.08
C ALA A 124 -5.94 -0.80 -19.43
N TRP A 125 -7.12 -0.67 -20.03
CA TRP A 125 -7.47 -0.98 -21.42
C TRP A 125 -8.67 -0.11 -21.82
N PRO A 126 -9.04 0.01 -23.12
CA PRO A 126 -10.21 0.78 -23.52
C PRO A 126 -11.49 0.36 -22.77
N GLY A 127 -12.07 1.28 -21.98
CA GLY A 127 -13.26 1.03 -21.15
C GLY A 127 -13.00 0.24 -19.85
N GLY A 128 -11.75 -0.03 -19.51
CA GLY A 128 -11.33 -0.72 -18.28
C GLY A 128 -11.24 0.17 -17.03
N PRO A 129 -10.87 -0.41 -15.87
CA PRO A 129 -10.59 0.34 -14.66
C PRO A 129 -9.34 1.21 -14.81
N VAL A 130 -9.14 2.17 -13.90
CA VAL A 130 -7.93 3.01 -13.91
C VAL A 130 -6.66 2.18 -13.68
N ASP A 131 -5.60 2.44 -14.45
CA ASP A 131 -4.31 1.72 -14.31
C ASP A 131 -3.59 2.14 -13.02
N PRO A 132 -3.39 1.23 -12.04
CA PRO A 132 -2.65 1.54 -10.82
C PRO A 132 -1.14 1.75 -11.03
N ALA A 133 -0.57 1.35 -12.17
CA ALA A 133 0.83 1.58 -12.49
C ALA A 133 1.12 3.01 -12.97
N ASP A 134 0.10 3.74 -13.45
CA ASP A 134 0.23 5.17 -13.74
C ASP A 134 0.10 5.97 -12.43
N ASN A 135 1.21 5.98 -11.70
CA ASN A 135 1.34 6.61 -10.39
C ASN A 135 2.75 7.20 -10.26
N GLU A 136 2.82 8.46 -9.82
CA GLU A 136 4.08 9.19 -9.68
C GLU A 136 4.51 9.36 -8.22
N GLY A 137 3.83 8.69 -7.27
CA GLY A 137 4.15 8.77 -5.84
C GLY A 137 3.93 7.45 -5.09
N ALA A 138 3.55 7.55 -3.83
CA ALA A 138 3.08 6.42 -3.03
C ALA A 138 1.67 5.99 -3.49
N ARG A 139 1.32 4.71 -3.30
CA ARG A 139 -0.05 4.22 -3.56
C ARG A 139 -1.12 4.85 -2.67
N GLY A 140 -0.74 5.52 -1.58
CA GLY A 140 -1.64 6.09 -0.57
C GLY A 140 -1.62 5.35 0.76
N ILE A 141 -2.55 5.74 1.63
CA ILE A 141 -2.75 5.16 2.97
C ILE A 141 -4.01 4.30 2.96
N TYR A 142 -3.91 3.11 3.52
CA TYR A 142 -4.97 2.11 3.51
C TYR A 142 -5.24 1.66 4.95
N ALA A 143 -6.50 1.74 5.36
CA ALA A 143 -6.96 1.26 6.64
C ALA A 143 -8.24 0.43 6.45
N THR A 144 -8.47 -0.47 7.40
CA THR A 144 -9.69 -1.26 7.49
C THR A 144 -10.30 -1.02 8.86
N LEU A 145 -11.59 -0.64 8.88
CA LEU A 145 -12.33 -0.48 10.13
C LEU A 145 -12.48 -1.84 10.82
N PRO A 146 -12.41 -1.89 12.17
CA PRO A 146 -12.72 -3.08 12.94
C PRO A 146 -14.06 -3.69 12.56
N TYR A 147 -14.10 -5.02 12.48
CA TYR A 147 -15.29 -5.79 12.08
C TYR A 147 -16.32 -6.00 13.21
N GLY A 148 -15.99 -5.63 14.45
CA GLY A 148 -16.84 -5.89 15.63
C GLY A 148 -17.07 -7.40 15.82
N ASP A 149 -18.32 -7.79 16.04
CA ASP A 149 -18.73 -9.18 16.27
C ASP A 149 -18.96 -9.98 14.97
N ARG A 150 -18.64 -9.41 13.81
CA ARG A 150 -18.81 -10.11 12.54
C ARG A 150 -17.92 -11.36 12.49
N PRO A 151 -18.45 -12.52 12.04
CA PRO A 151 -17.64 -13.72 11.85
C PRO A 151 -16.46 -13.46 10.90
N ARG A 152 -15.32 -14.08 11.22
CA ARG A 152 -14.13 -14.00 10.38
C ARG A 152 -14.38 -14.67 9.04
N GLU A 153 -14.12 -13.94 7.96
CA GLU A 153 -14.14 -14.47 6.61
C GLU A 153 -12.83 -15.20 6.28
N ILE A 154 -12.91 -16.06 5.27
CA ILE A 154 -11.74 -16.80 4.79
C ILE A 154 -10.77 -15.82 4.12
N ASP A 155 -9.48 -15.97 4.40
CA ASP A 155 -8.45 -15.18 3.73
C ASP A 155 -8.43 -15.50 2.23
N HIS A 156 -8.68 -14.49 1.40
CA HIS A 156 -8.51 -14.59 -0.04
C HIS A 156 -7.08 -14.22 -0.44
N CYS A 157 -6.57 -14.83 -1.50
CA CYS A 157 -5.26 -14.51 -2.06
C CYS A 157 -5.39 -13.88 -3.44
N HIS A 158 -4.51 -12.94 -3.75
CA HIS A 158 -4.26 -12.47 -5.09
C HIS A 158 -2.79 -12.11 -5.23
N THR A 159 -2.33 -12.07 -6.47
CA THR A 159 -1.14 -11.32 -6.89
C THR A 159 -1.61 -9.95 -7.35
N ASP A 160 -0.84 -8.90 -7.04
CA ASP A 160 -1.16 -7.54 -7.48
C ASP A 160 -1.40 -7.48 -8.99
N GLY A 161 -2.39 -6.68 -9.40
CA GLY A 161 -2.90 -6.69 -10.77
C GLY A 161 -1.92 -6.19 -11.84
N HIS A 162 -0.83 -5.53 -11.46
CA HIS A 162 0.22 -5.05 -12.37
C HIS A 162 1.61 -5.60 -11.96
N PRO A 163 2.51 -5.82 -12.92
CA PRO A 163 3.88 -6.21 -12.62
C PRO A 163 4.64 -5.09 -11.89
N PHE A 164 5.43 -5.49 -10.90
CA PHE A 164 6.50 -4.67 -10.31
C PHE A 164 7.62 -5.58 -9.80
N ASN A 165 8.83 -5.03 -9.69
CA ASN A 165 10.00 -5.79 -9.24
C ASN A 165 10.11 -5.86 -7.71
N LEU A 166 9.71 -4.80 -7.00
CA LEU A 166 9.74 -4.71 -5.53
C LEU A 166 8.56 -3.86 -5.05
N GLY A 167 7.83 -4.37 -4.05
CA GLY A 167 6.84 -3.62 -3.30
C GLY A 167 7.34 -3.37 -1.88
N MET A 168 7.14 -2.15 -1.38
CA MET A 168 7.43 -1.80 0.02
C MET A 168 6.12 -1.37 0.68
N VAL A 169 5.73 -2.09 1.74
CA VAL A 169 4.52 -1.80 2.52
C VAL A 169 4.94 -1.33 3.89
N GLY A 170 4.55 -0.10 4.24
CA GLY A 170 4.86 0.50 5.53
C GLY A 170 3.69 0.37 6.50
N LEU A 171 3.95 -0.12 7.72
CA LEU A 171 2.99 -0.06 8.81
C LEU A 171 3.19 1.28 9.54
N ILE A 172 2.26 2.21 9.33
CA ILE A 172 2.33 3.55 9.93
C ILE A 172 1.73 3.63 11.33
N ASP A 173 1.12 2.56 11.84
CA ASP A 173 0.62 2.43 13.21
C ASP A 173 0.80 0.99 13.71
N ALA A 174 0.56 0.77 14.99
CA ALA A 174 0.49 -0.56 15.58
C ALA A 174 -0.65 -1.36 14.92
N VAL A 175 -0.31 -2.50 14.32
CA VAL A 175 -1.29 -3.46 13.80
C VAL A 175 -1.27 -4.68 14.71
N PRO A 176 -2.28 -4.86 15.58
CA PRO A 176 -2.33 -6.03 16.45
C PRO A 176 -2.51 -7.31 15.63
N ARG A 177 -2.31 -8.45 16.29
CA ARG A 177 -2.67 -9.75 15.71
C ARG A 177 -4.13 -9.69 15.24
N ASP A 178 -4.37 -10.12 14.01
CA ASP A 178 -5.69 -10.09 13.36
C ASP A 178 -6.27 -8.69 13.10
N GLY A 179 -5.49 -7.62 13.26
CA GLY A 179 -5.89 -6.23 12.97
C GLY A 179 -5.91 -5.84 11.48
N GLY A 180 -6.05 -6.80 10.57
CA GLY A 180 -6.15 -6.51 9.12
C GLY A 180 -4.82 -6.17 8.41
N GLY A 181 -3.67 -6.54 8.99
CA GLY A 181 -2.36 -6.33 8.38
C GLY A 181 -2.14 -7.11 7.08
N PHE A 182 -1.18 -6.65 6.27
CA PHE A 182 -0.78 -7.30 5.02
C PHE A 182 -0.22 -8.71 5.29
N LYS A 183 -0.70 -9.70 4.52
CA LYS A 183 -0.30 -11.11 4.65
C LYS A 183 0.41 -11.56 3.38
N VAL A 184 1.52 -12.28 3.56
CA VAL A 184 2.28 -12.89 2.46
C VAL A 184 2.47 -14.37 2.74
N TRP A 185 2.21 -15.21 1.74
CA TRP A 185 2.61 -16.62 1.80
C TRP A 185 4.11 -16.75 1.48
N PRO A 186 4.94 -17.29 2.38
CA PRO A 186 6.36 -17.50 2.11
C PRO A 186 6.57 -18.34 0.84
N GLY A 187 7.45 -17.86 -0.03
CA GLY A 187 7.81 -18.53 -1.29
C GLY A 187 6.76 -18.43 -2.40
N SER A 188 5.65 -17.72 -2.16
CA SER A 188 4.56 -17.60 -3.13
C SER A 188 5.00 -16.98 -4.45
N HIS A 189 5.98 -16.06 -4.44
CA HIS A 189 6.56 -15.46 -5.66
C HIS A 189 7.14 -16.50 -6.62
N ARG A 190 7.67 -17.64 -6.14
CA ARG A 190 8.24 -18.67 -7.03
C ARG A 190 7.17 -19.50 -7.74
N ARG A 191 6.01 -19.66 -7.11
CA ARG A 191 4.90 -20.48 -7.61
C ARG A 191 3.88 -19.67 -8.40
N LEU A 192 3.57 -18.46 -7.94
CA LEU A 192 2.51 -17.63 -8.49
C LEU A 192 2.99 -16.71 -9.61
N TYR A 193 4.25 -16.26 -9.59
CA TYR A 193 4.79 -15.42 -10.67
C TYR A 193 4.63 -16.02 -12.07
N PRO A 194 4.95 -17.32 -12.33
CA PRO A 194 4.76 -17.89 -13.67
C PRO A 194 3.28 -18.13 -14.02
N THR A 195 2.37 -18.08 -13.05
CA THR A 195 0.93 -18.30 -13.25
C THR A 195 0.13 -17.01 -13.19
N PHE A 196 0.79 -15.86 -13.03
CA PHE A 196 0.12 -14.59 -12.82
C PHE A 196 -0.67 -14.19 -14.08
N GLN A 197 -1.97 -14.00 -13.91
CA GLN A 197 -2.81 -13.34 -14.90
C GLN A 197 -2.83 -11.85 -14.60
N MET A 198 -2.26 -11.05 -15.49
CA MET A 198 -2.29 -9.59 -15.36
C MET A 198 -3.75 -9.13 -15.33
N SER A 199 -4.11 -8.36 -14.31
CA SER A 199 -5.44 -7.76 -14.22
C SER A 199 -5.55 -6.49 -15.07
N TYR A 200 -4.48 -6.13 -15.79
CA TYR A 200 -4.29 -4.95 -16.64
C TYR A 200 -3.53 -5.38 -17.91
N ASP A 201 -3.93 -4.90 -19.09
CA ASP A 201 -3.31 -5.26 -20.37
C ASP A 201 -2.02 -4.45 -20.56
N GLN A 202 -0.98 -4.79 -19.80
CA GLN A 202 0.31 -4.12 -19.88
C GLN A 202 1.26 -4.85 -20.82
N PRO A 203 2.09 -4.13 -21.61
CA PRO A 203 3.09 -4.76 -22.44
C PRO A 203 3.99 -5.62 -21.55
N ARG A 204 4.06 -6.92 -21.84
CA ARG A 204 5.02 -7.83 -21.20
C ARG A 204 6.39 -7.21 -21.43
N ILE A 205 7.05 -6.75 -20.37
CA ILE A 205 8.49 -6.48 -20.45
C ILE A 205 9.10 -7.82 -20.86
N PRO A 206 9.76 -7.90 -22.03
CA PRO A 206 10.34 -9.15 -22.49
C PRO A 206 11.24 -9.69 -21.39
N TYR A 207 10.99 -10.95 -21.03
CA TYR A 207 11.77 -11.84 -20.19
C TYR A 207 13.18 -11.29 -19.88
N TYR A 208 13.49 -11.03 -18.60
CA TYR A 208 14.87 -10.81 -18.19
C TYR A 208 15.68 -12.08 -18.51
N PRO A 209 16.81 -11.99 -19.24
CA PRO A 209 17.67 -13.13 -19.56
C PRO A 209 18.28 -13.76 -18.31
#